data_AF-A0A4Y0BIG5-F1
#
_entry.id   AF-A0A4Y0BIG5-F1
#
_cell.length_a   1.000
_cell.length_b   1.000
_cell.length_c   1.000
_cell.angle_alpha   90.00
_cell.angle_beta   90.00
_cell.angle_gamma   90.00
#
_symmetry.space_group_name_H-M   'P 1'
#
loop_
_entity.id
_entity.type
_entity.pdbx_description
1 polymer ?
#
loop_
_entity_poly.entity_id
_entity_poly.type
_entity_poly.pdbx_seq_one_letter_code
_entity_poly.pdbx_strand_id
1 'polypeptide(L)'
;MSSRNILLLSVLLMGYLYWSLAQPMTVYEMLCTLRQAVDNPNECKFGFFTNICQKLECWKGPGEECGDNMSAYIRYGQCASGLICCNGECKGCINGICNSEPCHPPHSYQLRSDPHMMERRMDPLYRIFDHYNNK
;
A
#
# COMPACT_ATOMS: atom_id res chain seq x y z
N MET A 1 37.58 28.35 -37.81
CA MET A 1 37.36 27.21 -36.87
C MET A 1 37.64 25.93 -37.65
N SER A 2 38.53 25.07 -37.15
CA SER A 2 38.97 23.85 -37.86
C SER A 2 37.89 22.76 -37.79
N SER A 3 37.58 22.12 -38.93
CA SER A 3 36.60 21.02 -39.05
C SER A 3 36.84 19.88 -38.06
N ARG A 4 38.09 19.66 -37.66
CA ARG A 4 38.50 18.66 -36.66
C ARG A 4 37.92 18.94 -35.27
N ASN A 5 37.82 20.20 -34.86
CA ASN A 5 37.27 20.57 -33.56
C ASN A 5 35.75 20.43 -33.53
N ILE A 6 35.09 20.68 -34.67
CA ILE A 6 33.63 20.52 -34.81
C ILE A 6 33.25 19.04 -34.72
N LEU A 7 34.01 18.16 -35.38
CA LEU A 7 33.79 16.71 -35.31
C LEU A 7 33.98 16.18 -33.88
N LEU A 8 35.06 16.57 -33.20
CA LEU A 8 35.29 16.16 -31.81
C LEU A 8 34.17 16.61 -30.86
N LEU A 9 33.70 17.86 -31.01
CA LEU A 9 32.58 18.37 -30.23
C LEU A 9 31.30 17.57 -30.48
N SER A 10 30.99 17.25 -31.74
CA SER A 10 29.78 16.47 -32.07
C SER A 10 29.79 15.07 -31.46
N VAL A 11 30.93 14.38 -31.48
CA VAL A 11 31.05 13.02 -30.90
C VAL A 11 30.89 13.06 -29.38
N LEU A 12 31.50 14.04 -28.71
CA LEU A 12 31.37 14.23 -27.26
C LEU A 12 29.92 14.57 -26.87
N LEU A 13 29.24 15.43 -27.65
CA LEU A 13 27.85 15.78 -27.41
C LEU A 13 26.93 14.58 -27.60
N MET A 14 27.12 13.79 -28.65
CA MET A 14 26.33 12.58 -28.88
C MET A 14 26.58 11.52 -27.81
N GLY A 15 27.83 11.36 -27.34
CA GLY A 15 28.14 10.47 -26.23
C GLY A 15 27.49 10.90 -24.91
N TYR A 16 27.51 12.21 -24.61
CA TYR A 16 26.87 12.76 -23.40
C TYR A 16 25.35 12.62 -23.44
N LEU A 17 24.73 12.91 -24.58
CA LEU A 17 23.28 12.74 -24.77
C LEU A 17 22.89 11.27 -24.63
N TYR A 18 23.62 10.35 -25.27
CA TYR A 18 23.36 8.91 -25.15
C TYR A 18 23.45 8.44 -23.70
N TRP A 19 24.46 8.87 -22.96
CA TRP A 19 24.63 8.49 -21.55
C TRP A 19 23.53 9.08 -20.65
N SER A 20 23.04 10.27 -20.98
CA SER A 20 21.94 10.94 -20.27
C SER A 20 20.57 10.30 -20.55
N LEU A 21 20.35 9.77 -21.75
CA LEU A 21 19.11 9.06 -22.10
C LEU A 21 19.11 7.59 -21.62
N ALA A 22 20.28 6.98 -21.42
CA ALA A 22 20.41 5.61 -20.95
C ALA A 22 20.22 5.46 -19.43
N GLN A 23 19.47 6.37 -18.78
CA GLN A 23 19.19 6.25 -17.35
C GLN A 23 18.37 4.97 -17.11
N PRO A 24 18.85 4.07 -16.22
CA PRO A 24 18.09 2.88 -15.89
C PRO A 24 16.83 3.29 -15.13
N MET A 25 15.66 2.92 -15.66
CA MET A 25 14.41 3.03 -14.90
C MET A 25 14.54 2.23 -13.60
N THR A 26 14.08 2.82 -12.51
CA THR A 26 14.01 2.11 -11.23
C THR A 26 12.95 1.02 -11.31
N VAL A 27 13.09 -0.03 -10.48
CA VAL A 27 12.07 -1.10 -10.38
C VAL A 27 10.69 -0.53 -10.05
N TYR A 28 10.65 0.54 -9.25
CA TYR A 28 9.43 1.26 -8.90
C TYR A 28 8.73 1.88 -10.12
N GLU A 29 9.48 2.57 -10.98
CA GLU A 29 8.95 3.18 -12.21
C GLU A 29 8.42 2.12 -13.18
N MET A 30 9.11 0.98 -13.31
CA MET A 30 8.62 -0.14 -14.11
C MET A 30 7.29 -0.71 -13.56
N LEU A 31 7.18 -0.89 -12.25
CA LEU A 31 5.92 -1.37 -11.65
C LEU A 31 4.78 -0.36 -11.86
N CYS A 32 5.05 0.93 -11.71
CA CYS A 32 4.06 1.97 -11.93
C CYS A 32 3.60 2.08 -13.38
N THR A 33 4.49 1.92 -14.35
CA THR A 33 4.13 1.96 -15.78
C THR A 33 3.23 0.79 -16.18
N LEU A 34 3.53 -0.41 -15.68
CA LEU A 34 2.73 -1.62 -15.95
C LEU A 34 1.37 -1.63 -15.25
N ARG A 35 1.21 -0.89 -14.15
CA ARG A 35 -0.04 -0.85 -13.39
C ARG A 35 -1.15 -0.13 -14.16
N GLN A 36 -2.31 -0.74 -14.30
CA GLN A 36 -3.48 -0.08 -14.90
C GLN A 36 -4.21 0.78 -13.87
N ALA A 37 -4.66 1.96 -14.30
CA ALA A 37 -5.57 2.78 -13.51
C ALA A 37 -6.99 2.25 -13.68
N VAL A 38 -7.82 2.44 -12.67
CA VAL A 38 -9.26 2.21 -12.80
C VAL A 38 -9.86 3.37 -13.59
N ASP A 39 -10.62 3.06 -14.65
CA ASP A 39 -11.18 4.06 -15.55
C ASP A 39 -12.35 4.83 -14.91
N ASN A 40 -13.14 4.16 -14.07
CA ASN A 40 -14.33 4.74 -13.44
C ASN A 40 -14.33 4.54 -11.92
N PRO A 41 -14.24 5.62 -11.12
CA PRO A 41 -14.24 5.53 -9.66
C PRO A 41 -15.52 4.92 -9.06
N ASN A 42 -16.64 4.98 -9.77
CA ASN A 42 -17.92 4.45 -9.30
C ASN A 42 -17.96 2.91 -9.26
N GLU A 43 -17.02 2.24 -9.90
CA GLU A 43 -16.89 0.78 -9.86
C GLU A 43 -16.25 0.30 -8.55
N CYS A 44 -15.63 1.21 -7.79
CA CYS A 44 -14.96 0.89 -6.54
C CYS A 44 -15.95 0.73 -5.38
N LYS A 45 -16.25 -0.52 -5.03
CA LYS A 45 -17.19 -0.90 -3.94
C LYS A 45 -16.89 -0.23 -2.59
N PHE A 46 -15.62 -0.02 -2.27
CA PHE A 46 -15.16 0.55 -0.98
C PHE A 46 -14.55 1.95 -1.15
N GLY A 47 -14.83 2.61 -2.28
CA GLY A 47 -14.24 3.89 -2.65
C GLY A 47 -12.88 3.75 -3.36
N PHE A 48 -12.31 4.89 -3.73
CA PHE A 48 -11.09 4.97 -4.52
C PHE A 48 -10.08 5.94 -3.89
N PHE A 49 -8.83 5.85 -4.33
CA PHE A 49 -7.76 6.77 -3.98
C PHE A 49 -6.77 6.90 -5.13
N THR A 50 -5.93 7.92 -5.06
CA THR A 50 -4.78 8.06 -5.96
C THR A 50 -3.59 7.36 -5.32
N ASN A 51 -3.08 6.32 -5.97
CA ASN A 51 -1.94 5.57 -5.46
C ASN A 51 -0.62 6.32 -5.66
N ILE A 52 0.46 5.75 -5.16
CA ILE A 52 1.83 6.30 -5.26
C ILE A 52 2.34 6.42 -6.70
N CYS A 53 1.74 5.69 -7.64
CA CYS A 53 2.00 5.80 -9.07
C CYS A 53 1.16 6.90 -9.75
N GLN A 54 0.47 7.74 -8.96
CA GLN A 54 -0.46 8.78 -9.43
C GLN A 54 -1.62 8.25 -10.28
N LYS A 55 -1.99 6.98 -10.09
CA LYS A 55 -3.10 6.31 -10.79
C LYS A 55 -4.28 6.12 -9.84
N LEU A 56 -5.49 6.19 -10.38
CA LEU A 56 -6.71 5.92 -9.62
C LEU A 56 -6.82 4.42 -9.35
N GLU A 57 -7.04 4.06 -8.09
CA GLU A 57 -7.12 2.67 -7.64
C GLU A 57 -8.26 2.51 -6.62
N CYS A 58 -8.93 1.36 -6.65
CA CYS A 58 -9.97 1.04 -5.67
C CYS A 58 -9.35 0.57 -4.34
N TRP A 59 -9.97 0.96 -3.23
CA TRP A 59 -9.65 0.38 -1.94
C TRP A 59 -10.08 -1.10 -1.87
N LYS A 60 -9.28 -1.91 -1.18
CA LYS A 60 -9.55 -3.32 -0.93
C LYS A 60 -10.46 -3.52 0.28
N GLY A 61 -11.43 -4.43 0.13
CA GLY A 61 -12.40 -4.77 1.17
C GLY A 61 -11.97 -5.89 2.11
N PRO A 62 -12.77 -6.22 3.13
CA PRO A 62 -12.46 -7.29 4.07
C PRO A 62 -12.32 -8.64 3.35
N GLY A 63 -11.21 -9.35 3.58
CA GLY A 63 -10.88 -10.63 2.93
C GLY A 63 -10.25 -10.52 1.55
N GLU A 64 -10.10 -9.31 1.01
CA GLU A 64 -9.37 -9.12 -0.24
C GLU A 64 -7.86 -9.06 -0.01
N GLU A 65 -7.10 -9.49 -1.02
CA GLU A 65 -5.65 -9.48 -1.01
C GLU A 65 -5.10 -8.05 -0.90
N CYS A 66 -4.05 -7.87 -0.11
CA CYS A 66 -3.43 -6.58 0.15
C CYS A 66 -1.92 -6.69 0.38
N GLY A 67 -1.23 -5.55 0.21
CA GLY A 67 0.16 -5.40 0.62
C GLY A 67 0.29 -4.74 1.98
N ASP A 68 1.43 -4.96 2.66
CA ASP A 68 1.77 -4.33 3.94
C ASP A 68 2.91 -3.28 3.81
N ASN A 69 3.53 -3.20 2.64
CA ASN A 69 4.66 -2.32 2.35
C ASN A 69 4.52 -1.67 0.97
N MET A 70 5.40 -0.72 0.64
CA MET A 70 5.28 0.09 -0.57
C MET A 70 5.28 -0.73 -1.87
N SER A 71 6.14 -1.75 -2.00
CA SER A 71 6.17 -2.58 -3.21
C SER A 71 4.97 -3.52 -3.29
N ALA A 72 4.50 -4.02 -2.14
CA ALA A 72 3.31 -4.85 -2.02
C ALA A 72 2.03 -4.04 -2.30
N TYR A 73 1.96 -2.76 -1.92
CA TYR A 73 0.84 -1.89 -2.29
C TYR A 73 0.70 -1.72 -3.80
N ILE A 74 1.82 -1.65 -4.54
CA ILE A 74 1.80 -1.54 -6.01
C ILE A 74 1.32 -2.85 -6.66
N ARG A 75 1.56 -4.00 -6.02
CA ARG A 75 1.17 -5.29 -6.58
C ARG A 75 -0.24 -5.71 -6.19
N TYR A 76 -0.53 -5.67 -4.90
CA TYR A 76 -1.71 -6.27 -4.30
C TYR A 76 -2.78 -5.22 -3.94
N GLY A 77 -2.37 -3.96 -3.76
CA GLY A 77 -3.27 -2.86 -3.40
C GLY A 77 -3.32 -2.58 -1.90
N GLN A 78 -4.16 -1.61 -1.53
CA GLN A 78 -4.29 -1.12 -0.16
C GLN A 78 -5.71 -1.36 0.36
N CYS A 79 -5.82 -1.72 1.63
CA CYS A 79 -7.10 -1.87 2.31
C CYS A 79 -7.79 -0.54 2.54
N ALA A 80 -9.12 -0.54 2.46
CA ALA A 80 -9.95 0.61 2.78
C ALA A 80 -9.68 1.14 4.19
N SER A 81 -9.96 2.42 4.40
CA SER A 81 -9.83 3.05 5.73
C SER A 81 -10.63 2.27 6.78
N GLY A 82 -9.98 1.92 7.89
CA GLY A 82 -10.55 1.11 8.96
C GLY A 82 -10.28 -0.39 8.85
N LEU A 83 -9.61 -0.84 7.78
CA LEU A 83 -9.11 -2.20 7.62
C LEU A 83 -7.58 -2.24 7.73
N ILE A 84 -7.04 -3.39 8.13
CA ILE A 84 -5.60 -3.61 8.29
C ILE A 84 -5.19 -4.77 7.39
N CYS A 85 -4.08 -4.62 6.66
CA CYS A 85 -3.51 -5.73 5.91
C CYS A 85 -2.76 -6.69 6.84
N CYS A 86 -3.20 -7.94 6.92
CA CYS A 86 -2.57 -8.97 7.72
C CYS A 86 -2.51 -10.30 6.96
N ASN A 87 -1.35 -10.95 6.94
CA ASN A 87 -1.14 -12.19 6.19
C ASN A 87 -1.56 -12.07 4.70
N GLY A 88 -1.41 -10.88 4.12
CA GLY A 88 -1.79 -10.61 2.74
C GLY A 88 -3.28 -10.37 2.53
N GLU A 89 -4.10 -10.27 3.58
CA GLU A 89 -5.55 -10.00 3.47
C GLU A 89 -6.01 -8.84 4.34
N CYS A 90 -7.00 -8.10 3.88
CA CYS A 90 -7.62 -7.04 4.66
C CYS A 90 -8.49 -7.63 5.79
N LYS A 91 -8.14 -7.33 7.03
CA LYS A 91 -8.88 -7.70 8.24
C LYS A 91 -9.56 -6.48 8.86
N GLY A 92 -10.70 -6.71 9.50
CA GLY A 92 -11.55 -5.65 10.07
C GLY A 92 -12.97 -5.67 9.50
N CYS A 93 -13.74 -4.64 9.81
CA CYS A 93 -15.13 -4.51 9.42
C CYS A 93 -15.40 -3.17 8.74
N ILE A 94 -16.07 -3.20 7.60
CA ILE A 94 -16.58 -2.00 6.93
C ILE A 94 -18.01 -2.24 6.47
N ASN A 95 -18.93 -1.31 6.79
CA ASN A 95 -20.35 -1.40 6.41
C ASN A 95 -21.02 -2.75 6.75
N GLY A 96 -20.64 -3.35 7.89
CA GLY A 96 -21.19 -4.64 8.36
C GLY A 96 -20.59 -5.90 7.71
N ILE A 97 -19.69 -5.75 6.73
CA ILE A 97 -18.91 -6.86 6.16
C ILE A 97 -17.63 -6.98 6.98
N CYS A 98 -17.35 -8.15 7.53
CA CYS A 98 -16.24 -8.38 8.45
C CYS A 98 -15.36 -9.55 7.99
N ASN A 99 -14.05 -9.37 8.09
CA ASN A 99 -13.10 -10.46 8.14
C ASN A 99 -12.34 -10.36 9.47
N SER A 100 -12.74 -11.18 10.44
CA SER A 100 -12.31 -11.09 11.83
C SER A 100 -11.28 -12.15 12.23
N GLU A 101 -10.56 -12.71 11.26
CA GLU A 101 -9.41 -13.55 11.59
C GLU A 101 -8.36 -12.76 12.38
N PRO A 102 -7.83 -13.33 13.47
CA PRO A 102 -6.87 -12.65 14.30
C PRO A 102 -5.58 -12.40 13.52
N CYS A 103 -5.21 -11.13 13.37
CA CYS A 103 -3.85 -10.75 13.00
C CYS A 103 -2.94 -11.10 14.18
N HIS A 104 -2.31 -12.27 14.15
CA HIS A 104 -1.26 -12.57 15.11
C HIS A 104 0.00 -11.79 14.71
N PRO A 105 0.51 -10.88 15.56
CA PRO A 105 1.86 -10.41 15.35
C PRO A 105 2.80 -11.62 15.48
N PRO A 106 3.82 -11.74 14.62
CA PRO A 106 4.89 -12.70 14.85
C PRO A 106 5.56 -12.31 16.18
N HIS A 107 5.24 -13.06 17.24
CA HIS A 107 5.75 -12.98 18.61
C HIS A 107 6.79 -11.87 18.89
N SER A 108 6.36 -10.83 19.60
CA SER A 108 6.93 -10.35 20.87
C SER A 108 6.51 -8.88 21.09
N TYR A 109 5.94 -8.59 22.26
CA TYR A 109 5.63 -7.24 22.76
C TYR A 109 4.45 -6.50 22.08
N GLN A 110 3.21 -6.97 22.27
CA GLN A 110 2.05 -6.07 22.17
C GLN A 110 2.01 -5.19 23.42
N LEU A 111 2.56 -3.98 23.35
CA LEU A 111 2.34 -2.96 24.38
C LEU A 111 0.88 -2.50 24.31
N ARG A 112 0.21 -2.37 25.47
CA ARG A 112 -1.20 -1.91 25.56
C ARG A 112 -1.42 -0.50 24.98
N SER A 113 -0.35 0.25 24.78
CA SER A 113 -0.32 1.59 24.20
C SER A 113 -0.01 1.61 22.70
N ASP A 114 0.04 0.45 22.05
CA ASP A 114 0.26 0.38 20.61
C ASP A 114 -0.98 0.93 19.88
N PRO A 115 -0.85 2.00 19.06
CA PRO A 115 -1.98 2.61 18.36
C PRO A 115 -2.70 1.66 17.38
N HIS A 116 -2.15 0.46 17.18
CA HIS A 116 -2.67 -0.60 16.30
C HIS A 116 -3.53 -1.67 17.00
N MET A 117 -3.93 -1.45 18.26
CA MET A 117 -4.94 -2.29 18.89
C MET A 117 -6.28 -2.09 18.17
N MET A 118 -6.72 -3.09 17.40
CA MET A 118 -8.10 -3.19 16.91
C MET A 118 -9.03 -2.97 18.11
N GLU A 119 -9.93 -1.99 18.02
CA GLU A 119 -10.99 -1.76 19.01
C GLU A 119 -11.69 -3.11 19.24
N ARG A 120 -11.39 -3.73 20.39
CA ARG A 120 -12.00 -5.02 20.71
C ARG A 120 -13.47 -4.72 20.86
N ARG A 121 -14.31 -5.29 20.01
CA ARG A 121 -15.74 -5.40 20.28
C ARG A 121 -15.85 -6.20 21.57
N MET A 122 -15.86 -5.50 22.71
CA MET A 122 -15.93 -6.12 24.02
C MET A 122 -17.23 -6.91 24.07
N ASP A 123 -17.09 -8.23 24.21
CA ASP A 123 -18.22 -9.10 24.45
C ASP A 123 -18.96 -8.58 25.69
N PRO A 124 -20.29 -8.33 25.65
CA PRO A 124 -21.02 -7.73 26.76
C PRO A 124 -20.90 -8.53 28.08
N LEU A 125 -20.51 -9.80 28.01
CA LEU A 125 -20.21 -10.65 29.16
C LEU A 125 -18.99 -10.19 29.96
N TYR A 126 -18.03 -9.49 29.35
CA TYR A 126 -16.84 -8.99 30.06
C TYR A 126 -17.17 -7.90 31.09
N ARG A 127 -18.29 -7.18 30.90
CA ARG A 127 -18.76 -6.14 31.85
C ARG A 127 -19.24 -6.70 33.19
N ILE A 128 -19.61 -7.98 33.23
CA ILE A 128 -20.13 -8.63 34.45
C ILE A 128 -18.99 -8.98 35.41
N PHE A 129 -17.82 -9.38 34.87
CA PHE A 129 -16.69 -9.79 35.68
C PHE A 129 -15.97 -8.62 36.35
N ASP A 130 -15.96 -7.42 35.75
CA ASP A 130 -15.42 -6.21 36.39
C ASP A 130 -16.26 -5.75 37.60
N HIS A 131 -17.53 -6.13 37.69
CA HIS A 131 -18.37 -5.75 38.83
C HIS A 131 -18.05 -6.56 40.11
N TYR A 132 -17.46 -7.74 39.97
CA TYR A 132 -17.16 -8.63 41.10
C TYR A 132 -15.74 -8.50 41.67
N ASN A 133 -14.83 -7.80 40.98
CA ASN A 133 -13.44 -7.61 41.42
C ASN A 133 -13.19 -6.33 42.26
N ASN A 134 -14.22 -5.53 42.53
CA ASN A 134 -14.13 -4.37 43.43
C ASN A 134 -14.64 -4.70 44.85
N LYS A 135 -14.05 -5.72 45.48
CA LYS A 135 -14.17 -5.95 46.93
C LYS A 135 -12.81 -6.27 47.52
#